data_AF-A0A6L7U3G3-F1
#
_entry.id   AF-A0A6L7U3G3-F1
#
_cell.length_a   1.000
_cell.length_b   1.000
_cell.length_c   1.000
_cell.angle_alpha   90.00
_cell.angle_beta   90.00
_cell.angle_gamma   90.00
#
_symmetry.space_group_name_H-M   'P 1'
#
loop_
_entity.id
_entity.type
_entity.pdbx_description
1 polymer ?
#
loop_
_entity_poly.entity_id
_entity_poly.type
_entity_poly.pdbx_seq_one_letter_code
_entity_poly.pdbx_strand_id
1 'polypeptide(L)'
;MAIIDTHRRLREFLKSDYGILQQHLSTFNGIMVTPNVLTETSNLLGYHGEPERTRLFQHLRAVISNSTELLVESVTASAAEEFPRLGLCDSVMLTIASPGRQVLTMDRALHGWCNKKMPNSSVLFHELRFLTPRHR
;
A
#
# COMPACT_ATOMS: atom_id res chain seq x y z
N MET A 1 -0.54 -23.74 5.40
CA MET A 1 0.52 -22.93 4.78
C MET A 1 0.05 -21.49 4.69
N ALA A 2 0.94 -20.52 4.85
CA ALA A 2 0.54 -19.11 4.74
C ALA A 2 0.37 -18.73 3.26
N ILE A 3 -0.57 -17.84 2.96
CA ILE A 3 -0.91 -17.41 1.58
C ILE A 3 0.31 -16.79 0.87
N ILE A 4 1.18 -16.14 1.65
CA ILE A 4 2.43 -15.55 1.18
C ILE A 4 3.38 -16.59 0.56
N ASP A 5 3.31 -17.85 1.00
CA ASP A 5 4.19 -18.92 0.51
C ASP A 5 3.70 -19.53 -0.81
N THR A 6 2.42 -19.36 -1.16
CA THR A 6 1.77 -20.10 -2.26
C THR A 6 1.29 -19.20 -3.40
N HIS A 7 1.00 -17.93 -3.15
CA HIS A 7 0.37 -17.06 -4.14
C HIS A 7 1.34 -16.46 -5.15
N ARG A 8 1.07 -16.60 -6.46
CA ARG A 8 1.99 -16.18 -7.54
C ARG A 8 2.36 -14.69 -7.49
N ARG A 9 1.42 -13.82 -7.08
CA ARG A 9 1.65 -12.37 -6.98
C ARG A 9 2.39 -11.95 -5.71
N LEU A 10 2.59 -12.86 -4.76
CA LEU A 10 3.33 -12.62 -3.51
C LEU A 10 4.73 -13.23 -3.53
N ARG A 11 5.16 -13.85 -4.64
CA ARG A 11 6.47 -14.52 -4.76
C ARG A 11 7.68 -13.63 -4.50
N GLU A 12 7.52 -12.32 -4.63
CA GLU A 12 8.59 -11.36 -4.31
C GLU A 12 8.72 -11.06 -2.80
N PHE A 13 7.74 -11.50 -2.00
CA PHE A 13 7.68 -11.27 -0.57
C PHE A 13 7.93 -12.56 0.22
N LEU A 14 8.68 -12.43 1.30
CA LEU A 14 8.88 -13.47 2.28
C LEU A 14 8.02 -13.20 3.52
N LYS A 15 7.77 -14.23 4.34
CA LYS A 15 7.14 -14.04 5.65
C LYS A 15 7.88 -13.02 6.52
N SER A 16 9.21 -12.94 6.43
CA SER A 16 10.02 -11.93 7.13
C SER A 16 9.71 -10.51 6.68
N ASP A 17 9.32 -10.30 5.41
CA ASP A 17 8.97 -8.97 4.90
C ASP A 17 7.70 -8.45 5.58
N TYR A 18 6.75 -9.33 5.93
CA TYR A 18 5.60 -8.95 6.74
C TYR A 18 6.02 -8.42 8.12
N GLY A 19 7.02 -9.04 8.76
CA GLY A 19 7.58 -8.55 10.02
C GLY A 19 8.21 -7.16 9.89
N ILE A 20 8.96 -6.91 8.81
CA ILE A 20 9.55 -5.59 8.50
C ILE A 20 8.44 -4.54 8.31
N LEU A 21 7.38 -4.90 7.59
CA LEU A 21 6.21 -4.04 7.42
C LEU A 21 5.57 -3.69 8.77
N GLN A 22 5.31 -4.68 9.62
CA GLN A 22 4.72 -4.44 10.93
C GLN A 22 5.60 -3.54 11.81
N GLN A 23 6.93 -3.80 11.83
CA GLN A 23 7.87 -2.98 12.58
C GLN A 23 7.85 -1.53 12.09
N HIS A 24 7.87 -1.31 10.77
CA HIS A 24 7.79 0.04 10.21
C HIS A 24 6.46 0.73 10.54
N LEU A 25 5.33 0.05 10.35
CA LEU A 25 4.01 0.61 10.66
C LEU A 25 3.84 0.95 12.15
N SER A 26 4.54 0.24 13.05
CA SER A 26 4.48 0.50 14.50
C SER A 26 5.05 1.86 14.91
N THR A 27 5.83 2.54 14.04
CA THR A 27 6.37 3.88 14.31
C THR A 27 5.38 5.00 13.97
N PHE A 28 4.21 4.67 13.44
CA PHE A 28 3.17 5.64 13.04
C PHE A 28 1.97 5.56 13.99
N ASN A 29 1.29 6.70 14.16
CA ASN A 29 0.12 6.79 15.03
C ASN A 29 -1.14 6.12 14.45
N GLY A 30 -1.11 5.72 13.18
CA GLY A 30 -2.23 5.08 12.51
C GLY A 30 -1.97 4.81 11.03
N ILE A 31 -2.86 4.03 10.44
CA ILE A 31 -2.83 3.68 9.02
C ILE A 31 -3.98 4.41 8.32
N MET A 32 -3.64 5.10 7.25
CA MET A 32 -4.61 5.73 6.36
C MET A 32 -4.72 4.94 5.06
N VAL A 33 -5.93 4.83 4.54
CA VAL A 33 -6.24 4.14 3.29
C VAL A 33 -7.09 5.04 2.40
N THR A 34 -7.27 4.66 1.14
CA THR A 34 -8.16 5.33 0.19
C THR A 34 -9.13 4.31 -0.40
N PRO A 35 -10.33 4.74 -0.86
CA PRO A 35 -11.26 3.84 -1.53
C PRO A 35 -10.62 3.11 -2.72
N ASN A 36 -9.72 3.80 -3.44
CA ASN A 36 -9.01 3.25 -4.59
C ASN A 36 -8.11 2.07 -4.18
N VAL A 37 -7.26 2.25 -3.16
CA VAL A 37 -6.38 1.19 -2.65
C VAL A 37 -7.19 0.03 -2.08
N LEU A 38 -8.27 0.33 -1.34
CA LEU A 38 -9.17 -0.71 -0.80
C LEU A 38 -9.87 -1.50 -1.92
N THR A 39 -10.30 -0.82 -2.97
CA THR A 39 -10.93 -1.45 -4.14
C THR A 39 -9.95 -2.35 -4.88
N GLU A 40 -8.75 -1.86 -5.19
CA GLU A 40 -7.69 -2.66 -5.82
C GLU A 40 -7.33 -3.87 -4.96
N THR A 41 -7.18 -3.68 -3.65
CA THR A 41 -6.96 -4.77 -2.71
C THR A 41 -8.10 -5.79 -2.76
N SER A 42 -9.35 -5.35 -2.72
CA SER A 42 -10.52 -6.25 -2.77
C SER A 42 -10.58 -7.06 -4.08
N ASN A 43 -10.24 -6.42 -5.21
CA ASN A 43 -10.17 -7.08 -6.51
C ASN A 43 -9.05 -8.13 -6.54
N LEU A 44 -7.89 -7.83 -5.94
CA LEU A 44 -6.80 -8.79 -5.79
C LEU A 44 -7.22 -10.00 -4.95
N LEU A 45 -7.88 -9.78 -3.81
CA LEU A 45 -8.37 -10.87 -2.95
C LEU A 45 -9.48 -11.68 -3.63
N GLY A 46 -10.26 -11.06 -4.53
CA GLY A 46 -11.34 -11.71 -5.27
C GLY A 46 -10.90 -12.84 -6.21
N TYR A 47 -9.62 -12.91 -6.57
CA TYR A 47 -9.08 -14.00 -7.40
C TYR A 47 -8.92 -15.34 -6.68
N HIS A 48 -9.11 -15.37 -5.35
CA HIS A 48 -9.06 -16.61 -4.57
C HIS A 48 -10.38 -17.39 -4.62
N GLY A 49 -10.31 -18.71 -4.51
CA GLY A 49 -11.48 -19.58 -4.35
C GLY A 49 -11.96 -19.66 -2.89
N GLU A 50 -13.15 -20.21 -2.68
CA GLU A 50 -13.63 -20.51 -1.32
C GLU A 50 -12.94 -21.76 -0.74
N PRO A 51 -12.71 -21.83 0.58
CA PRO A 51 -13.12 -20.88 1.63
C PRO A 51 -12.10 -19.76 1.92
N GLU A 52 -10.98 -19.74 1.20
CA GLU A 52 -9.89 -18.78 1.42
C GLU A 52 -10.34 -17.33 1.17
N ARG A 53 -11.10 -17.11 0.09
CA ARG A 53 -11.68 -15.81 -0.24
C ARG A 53 -12.48 -15.22 0.93
N THR A 54 -13.38 -15.99 1.52
CA THR A 54 -14.15 -15.53 2.69
C THR A 54 -13.25 -15.08 3.84
N ARG A 55 -12.20 -15.84 4.17
CA ARG A 55 -11.24 -15.48 5.24
C ARG A 55 -10.47 -14.20 4.91
N LEU A 56 -10.01 -14.06 3.67
CA LEU A 56 -9.32 -12.86 3.20
C LEU A 56 -10.21 -11.62 3.29
N PHE A 57 -11.47 -11.72 2.89
CA PHE A 57 -12.43 -10.61 2.99
C PHE A 57 -12.79 -10.27 4.45
N GLN A 58 -12.80 -11.25 5.36
CA GLN A 58 -12.92 -10.97 6.80
C GLN A 58 -11.74 -10.16 7.33
N HIS A 59 -10.51 -10.47 6.89
CA HIS A 59 -9.34 -9.67 7.23
C HIS A 59 -9.38 -8.27 6.60
N LEU A 60 -9.78 -8.14 5.33
CA LEU A 60 -9.96 -6.85 4.69
C LEU A 60 -11.00 -5.99 5.43
N ARG A 61 -12.12 -6.58 5.85
CA ARG A 61 -13.13 -5.89 6.68
C ARG A 61 -12.52 -5.36 7.98
N ALA A 62 -11.66 -6.13 8.64
CA ALA A 62 -10.97 -5.68 9.83
C ALA A 62 -10.02 -4.50 9.52
N VAL A 63 -9.28 -4.55 8.42
CA VAL A 63 -8.42 -3.43 7.99
C VAL A 63 -9.24 -2.16 7.74
N ILE A 64 -10.34 -2.26 6.99
CA ILE A 64 -11.23 -1.13 6.70
C ILE A 64 -11.77 -0.54 8.01
N SER A 65 -12.23 -1.38 8.93
CA SER A 65 -12.83 -0.91 10.20
C SER A 65 -11.84 -0.25 11.16
N ASN A 66 -10.53 -0.51 10.99
CA ASN A 66 -9.48 0.00 11.89
C ASN A 66 -8.56 1.04 11.22
N SER A 67 -8.88 1.47 10.00
CA SER A 67 -8.11 2.48 9.28
C SER A 67 -8.90 3.78 9.13
N THR A 68 -8.19 4.88 8.96
CA THR A 68 -8.81 6.15 8.56
C THR A 68 -8.84 6.23 7.04
N GLU A 69 -10.04 6.33 6.47
CA GLU A 69 -10.19 6.47 5.03
C GLU A 69 -10.10 7.95 4.63
N LEU A 70 -9.22 8.24 3.66
CA LEU A 70 -9.09 9.55 3.05
C LEU A 70 -9.74 9.55 1.68
N LEU A 71 -10.72 10.43 1.51
CA LEU A 71 -11.41 10.62 0.24
C LEU A 71 -10.73 11.70 -0.59
N VAL A 72 -10.44 11.38 -1.84
CA VAL A 72 -9.98 12.33 -2.85
C VAL A 72 -10.91 12.18 -4.05
N GLU A 73 -11.54 13.27 -4.47
CA GLU A 73 -12.37 13.25 -5.66
C GLU A 73 -11.53 12.94 -6.90
N SER A 74 -12.07 12.12 -7.81
CA SER A 74 -11.33 11.73 -9.00
C SER A 74 -10.94 12.94 -9.86
N VAL A 75 -11.77 14.00 -9.89
CA VAL A 75 -11.46 15.26 -10.58
C VAL A 75 -10.23 15.96 -9.98
N THR A 76 -10.07 15.93 -8.65
CA THR A 76 -8.91 16.48 -7.97
C THR A 76 -7.66 15.66 -8.27
N ALA A 77 -7.76 14.33 -8.19
CA ALA A 77 -6.62 13.45 -8.46
C ALA A 77 -6.18 13.53 -9.93
N SER A 78 -7.13 13.55 -10.87
CA SER A 78 -6.84 13.62 -12.31
C SER A 78 -6.30 14.97 -12.77
N ALA A 79 -6.42 16.01 -11.95
CA ALA A 79 -5.86 17.33 -12.26
C ALA A 79 -4.33 17.40 -12.07
N ALA A 80 -3.71 16.39 -11.45
CA ALA A 80 -2.26 16.32 -11.34
C ALA A 80 -1.61 16.15 -12.73
N GLU A 81 -0.53 16.87 -13.00
CA GLU A 81 0.21 16.77 -14.27
C GLU A 81 0.73 15.34 -14.53
N GLU A 82 1.00 14.59 -13.46
CA GLU A 82 1.47 13.21 -13.50
C GLU A 82 0.37 12.18 -13.81
N PHE A 83 -0.92 12.56 -13.76
CA PHE A 83 -2.05 11.64 -13.92
C PHE A 83 -1.96 10.75 -15.16
N PRO A 84 -1.62 11.25 -16.38
CA PRO A 84 -1.51 10.40 -17.56
C PRO A 84 -0.47 9.27 -17.43
N ARG A 85 0.51 9.43 -16.53
CA ARG A 85 1.58 8.45 -16.29
C ARG A 85 1.28 7.54 -15.10
N LEU A 86 0.67 8.08 -14.05
CA LEU A 86 0.41 7.37 -12.79
C LEU A 86 -0.92 6.62 -12.81
N GLY A 87 -1.92 7.13 -13.51
CA GLY A 87 -3.30 6.66 -13.38
C GLY A 87 -3.94 7.09 -12.07
N LEU A 88 -5.22 6.74 -11.91
CA LEU A 88 -6.07 7.36 -10.90
C LEU A 88 -5.68 7.01 -9.45
N CYS A 89 -5.41 5.74 -9.15
CA CYS A 89 -5.07 5.29 -7.79
C CYS A 89 -3.80 5.98 -7.29
N ASP A 90 -2.74 5.97 -8.10
CA ASP A 90 -1.47 6.59 -7.76
C ASP A 90 -1.58 8.12 -7.70
N SER A 91 -2.39 8.75 -8.55
CA SER A 91 -2.69 10.18 -8.44
C SER A 91 -3.43 10.55 -7.16
N VAL A 92 -4.32 9.69 -6.66
CA VAL A 92 -4.95 9.85 -5.34
C VAL A 92 -3.88 9.78 -4.24
N MET A 93 -2.98 8.79 -4.30
CA MET A 93 -1.88 8.65 -3.34
C MET A 93 -0.94 9.87 -3.37
N LEU A 94 -0.56 10.36 -4.56
CA LEU A 94 0.25 11.56 -4.74
C LEU A 94 -0.45 12.81 -4.20
N THR A 95 -1.78 12.86 -4.25
CA THR A 95 -2.58 13.98 -3.71
C THR A 95 -2.53 14.05 -2.19
N ILE A 96 -2.57 12.90 -1.51
CA ILE A 96 -2.56 12.85 -0.04
C ILE A 96 -1.16 12.80 0.58
N ALA A 97 -0.13 12.50 -0.22
CA ALA A 97 1.26 12.40 0.22
C ALA A 97 1.71 13.67 0.95
N SER A 98 2.21 13.52 2.17
CA SER A 98 2.81 14.62 2.93
C SER A 98 3.81 14.14 3.97
N PRO A 99 4.69 15.01 4.50
CA PRO A 99 5.64 14.63 5.55
C PRO A 99 4.95 14.02 6.78
N GLY A 100 3.73 14.47 7.10
CA GLY A 100 2.91 13.89 8.18
C GLY A 100 2.04 12.69 7.77
N ARG A 101 1.99 12.34 6.48
CA ARG A 101 1.23 11.21 5.92
C ARG A 101 2.05 10.56 4.82
N GLN A 102 2.99 9.72 5.22
CA GLN A 102 3.91 9.07 4.29
C GLN A 102 3.19 7.99 3.48
N VAL A 103 3.34 8.03 2.16
CA VAL A 103 2.88 6.96 1.28
C VAL A 103 3.87 5.80 1.34
N LEU A 104 3.44 4.65 1.83
CA LEU A 104 4.21 3.41 1.73
C LEU A 104 3.87 2.70 0.42
N THR A 105 4.87 2.50 -0.44
CA THR A 105 4.65 1.87 -1.76
C THR A 105 5.78 0.93 -2.14
N MET A 106 5.48 0.03 -3.08
CA MET A 106 6.47 -0.78 -3.80
C MET A 106 6.79 -0.20 -5.19
N ASP A 107 6.01 0.78 -5.65
CA ASP A 107 6.20 1.42 -6.95
C ASP A 107 7.25 2.53 -6.88
N ARG A 108 8.34 2.37 -7.64
CA ARG A 108 9.44 3.34 -7.70
C ARG A 108 9.04 4.64 -8.37
N ALA A 109 8.15 4.60 -9.36
CA ALA A 109 7.68 5.80 -10.04
C ALA A 109 6.82 6.63 -9.08
N LEU A 110 5.84 6.04 -8.40
CA LEU A 110 5.03 6.74 -7.40
C LEU A 110 5.91 7.32 -6.29
N HIS A 111 6.84 6.54 -5.74
CA HIS A 111 7.80 7.02 -4.74
C HIS A 111 8.60 8.23 -5.23
N GLY A 112 9.11 8.17 -6.47
CA GLY A 112 9.85 9.27 -7.09
C GLY A 112 9.00 10.52 -7.24
N TRP A 113 7.75 10.39 -7.69
CA TRP A 113 6.84 11.53 -7.83
C TRP A 113 6.45 12.13 -6.49
N CYS A 114 6.15 11.32 -5.47
CA CYS A 114 5.88 11.80 -4.13
C CYS A 114 7.06 12.62 -3.59
N ASN A 115 8.28 12.10 -3.65
CA ASN A 115 9.46 12.81 -3.14
C ASN A 115 9.86 14.02 -3.99
N LYS A 116 9.60 14.01 -5.30
CA LYS A 116 9.77 15.19 -6.16
C LYS A 116 8.78 16.31 -5.77
N LYS A 117 7.52 15.94 -5.52
CA LYS A 117 6.46 16.88 -5.11
C LYS A 117 6.72 17.42 -3.70
N MET A 118 7.10 16.55 -2.77
CA MET A 118 7.39 16.92 -1.40
C MET A 118 8.36 15.91 -0.77
N PRO A 119 9.58 16.35 -0.39
CA PRO A 119 10.57 15.46 0.22
C PRO A 119 10.04 14.74 1.47
N ASN A 120 10.44 13.49 1.65
CA ASN A 120 10.06 12.62 2.78
C ASN A 120 8.56 12.32 2.88
N SER A 121 7.80 12.48 1.79
CA SER A 121 6.36 12.19 1.74
C SER A 121 6.04 10.74 1.35
N SER A 122 7.05 9.92 1.05
CA SER A 122 6.86 8.50 0.77
C SER A 122 8.05 7.64 1.17
N VAL A 123 7.77 6.36 1.40
CA VAL A 123 8.74 5.32 1.71
C VAL A 123 8.61 4.21 0.68
N LEU A 124 9.72 3.83 0.05
CA LEU A 124 9.78 2.69 -0.84
C LEU A 124 10.06 1.43 -0.01
N PHE A 125 9.11 0.51 0.08
CA PHE A 125 9.22 -0.68 0.94
C PHE A 125 10.42 -1.57 0.56
N HIS A 126 10.87 -1.54 -0.70
CA HIS A 126 12.09 -2.22 -1.13
C HIS A 126 13.34 -1.73 -0.38
N GLU A 127 13.42 -0.44 -0.02
CA GLU A 127 14.54 0.12 0.73
C GLU A 127 14.51 -0.32 2.20
N LEU A 128 13.33 -0.41 2.81
CA LEU A 128 13.16 -0.94 4.17
C LEU A 128 13.67 -2.39 4.30
N ARG A 129 13.45 -3.20 3.25
CA ARG A 129 13.91 -4.58 3.18
C ARG A 129 15.44 -4.73 3.14
N PHE A 130 16.17 -3.72 2.69
CA PHE A 130 17.64 -3.75 2.64
C PHE A 130 18.29 -3.21 3.91
N LEU A 131 17.62 -2.29 4.60
CA LEU A 131 18.14 -1.68 5.84
C LEU A 131 17.98 -2.61 7.05
N THR A 132 17.14 -3.64 6.95
CA THR A 132 16.90 -4.59 8.04
C THR A 132 17.61 -5.92 7.75
N PRO A 133 18.60 -6.35 8.57
CA PRO A 133 19.26 -7.64 8.38
C PRO A 133 18.24 -8.78 8.40
N ARG A 134 18.23 -9.61 7.36
CA ARG A 134 17.43 -10.84 7.36
C ARG A 134 18.08 -11.83 8.31
N HIS A 135 17.56 -11.99 9.52
CA HIS A 135 17.89 -13.14 10.35
C HIS A 135 17.38 -14.40 9.64
N ARG A 136 18.32 -15.24 9.20
CA ARG A 136 18.06 -16.54 8.56
C ARG A 136 17.49 -17.52 9.57
#